data_AF-A0A0M8MT50-F1
#
_entry.id   AF-A0A0M8MT50-F1
#
_cell.length_a   1.000
_cell.length_b   1.000
_cell.length_c   1.000
_cell.angle_alpha   90.00
_cell.angle_beta   90.00
_cell.angle_gamma   90.00
#
_symmetry.space_group_name_H-M   'P 1'
#
loop_
_entity.id
_entity.type
_entity.pdbx_description
1 polymer ?
#
loop_
_entity_poly.entity_id
_entity_poly.type
_entity_poly.pdbx_seq_one_letter_code
_entity_poly.pdbx_strand_id
1 'polypeptide(L)'
;MLEASDDLTNLSHLNEPAVLQAIRLRYLQKEIYTYSGIVLIATNPFARVDSLYVPGMVQVYAGKQRATQAPHLFAIAEEAFMDMIRDGKNQTIVVSGESGAGKTVSAKYIMRYFATRESPDSPGARVKRGSETMSETEEQILATNPIMEAFGNAKTTRNDNSSRFGKYIEIMFDEKTNIIGAKIRTYLLERSRLVFQPLKERNYHIFYQLVCGASEEQRKALNILSIDQFDYLNQGNCPTIDGVDDKAEFEATKKSLQTIGVSEAQREDIFKLLAGLLHLGNVKITAARNDSVLASTEPSLVLACDILGVDAAEFAKWIVKKQLVTRGEKIISNLSQAQAIVVRDSVAKFIYSSLFDWLVEVINHSLATDEILSRVKSFIGVLDIYGFEHFAKNSFEQFCINYANEKLQQEFNQHVFKLEQEEYLREQIDWTFIDFSDNQPCIDLIEGKLGVLSLLDEESRLPMGSDEQFVSKLHHNYATEKQHSFYKKPRFGKSAFTVCHYAIDVTYESEGFIEKNRDTVPDEHMAILRDTSNGFLKQVLEAARYLE
;
A
#
# COMPACT_ATOMS: atom_id res chain seq x y z
N MET A 1 -37.91 18.43 -10.13
CA MET A 1 -37.05 17.33 -10.62
C MET A 1 -35.65 17.52 -10.02
N LEU A 2 -35.57 17.58 -8.67
CA LEU A 2 -34.36 17.87 -7.88
C LEU A 2 -33.75 16.59 -7.28
N GLU A 3 -34.30 15.42 -7.61
CA GLU A 3 -34.00 14.16 -6.93
C GLU A 3 -32.67 13.53 -7.37
N ALA A 4 -32.07 13.95 -8.49
CA ALA A 4 -30.79 13.46 -9.01
C ALA A 4 -29.81 14.61 -9.30
N SER A 5 -29.63 15.51 -8.34
CA SER A 5 -28.72 16.67 -8.47
C SER A 5 -27.27 16.25 -8.74
N ASP A 6 -26.58 16.97 -9.61
CA ASP A 6 -25.13 16.82 -9.86
C ASP A 6 -24.30 17.19 -8.61
N ASP A 7 -24.79 18.12 -7.79
CA ASP A 7 -24.19 18.51 -6.52
C ASP A 7 -25.19 18.38 -5.38
N LEU A 8 -24.84 17.60 -4.36
CA LEU A 8 -25.68 17.29 -3.21
C LEU A 8 -25.97 18.53 -2.35
N THR A 9 -25.14 19.58 -2.42
CA THR A 9 -25.38 20.85 -1.72
C THR A 9 -26.63 21.58 -2.21
N ASN A 10 -27.12 21.26 -3.41
CA ASN A 10 -28.34 21.82 -3.98
C ASN A 10 -29.63 21.10 -3.54
N LEU A 11 -29.54 20.05 -2.72
CA LEU A 11 -30.71 19.33 -2.22
C LEU A 11 -31.52 20.21 -1.26
N SER A 12 -32.83 20.24 -1.44
CA SER A 12 -33.74 20.98 -0.55
C SER A 12 -33.80 20.41 0.88
N HIS A 13 -33.53 19.11 1.02
CA HIS A 13 -33.44 18.43 2.30
C HIS A 13 -32.09 17.72 2.41
N LEU A 14 -31.22 18.23 3.28
CA LEU A 14 -29.92 17.62 3.60
C LEU A 14 -30.08 16.65 4.77
N ASN A 15 -30.53 15.44 4.46
CA ASN A 15 -30.59 14.32 5.41
C ASN A 15 -30.10 13.03 4.73
N GLU A 16 -29.70 12.05 5.52
CA GLU A 16 -29.12 10.80 5.01
C GLU A 16 -30.00 10.11 3.94
N PRO A 17 -31.34 9.98 4.11
CA PRO A 17 -32.18 9.37 3.08
C PRO A 17 -32.20 10.14 1.76
N ALA A 18 -32.24 11.47 1.80
CA ALA A 18 -32.26 12.30 0.60
C ALA A 18 -30.93 12.23 -0.17
N VAL A 19 -29.80 12.30 0.56
CA VAL A 19 -28.46 12.15 -0.02
C VAL A 19 -28.31 10.77 -0.66
N LEU A 20 -28.66 9.70 0.06
CA LEU A 20 -28.59 8.34 -0.45
C LEU A 20 -29.48 8.14 -1.68
N GLN A 21 -30.70 8.69 -1.66
CA GLN A 21 -31.62 8.60 -2.79
C GLN A 21 -31.08 9.31 -4.03
N ALA A 22 -30.46 10.48 -3.88
CA ALA A 22 -29.86 11.20 -5.00
C ALA A 22 -28.70 10.44 -5.64
N ILE A 23 -27.77 9.93 -4.81
CA ILE A 23 -26.66 9.08 -5.29
C ILE A 23 -27.21 7.82 -5.97
N ARG A 24 -28.23 7.18 -5.39
CA ARG A 24 -28.84 5.97 -5.94
C ARG A 24 -29.47 6.23 -7.31
N LEU A 25 -30.20 7.33 -7.49
CA LEU A 25 -30.84 7.65 -8.76
C LEU A 25 -29.82 7.89 -9.87
N ARG A 26 -28.73 8.61 -9.58
CA ARG A 26 -27.60 8.81 -10.51
C ARG A 26 -26.91 7.49 -10.86
N TYR A 27 -26.63 6.66 -9.84
CA TYR A 27 -26.02 5.35 -10.04
C TYR A 27 -26.87 4.44 -10.95
N LEU A 28 -28.20 4.44 -10.79
CA LEU A 28 -29.11 3.69 -11.66
C LEU A 28 -29.10 4.18 -13.12
N GLN A 29 -28.72 5.44 -13.35
CA GLN A 29 -28.52 6.03 -14.67
C GLN A 29 -27.08 5.82 -15.20
N LYS A 30 -26.25 5.06 -14.47
CA LYS A 30 -24.82 4.84 -14.73
C LYS A 30 -23.96 6.10 -14.58
N GLU A 31 -24.48 7.12 -13.90
CA GLU A 31 -23.73 8.30 -13.47
C GLU A 31 -23.11 8.00 -12.11
N ILE A 32 -21.87 7.53 -12.12
CA ILE A 32 -21.18 7.07 -10.90
C ILE A 32 -20.55 8.18 -10.07
N TYR A 33 -20.58 9.41 -10.59
CA TYR A 33 -19.94 10.58 -10.01
C TYR A 33 -20.98 11.59 -9.55
N THR A 34 -20.79 12.14 -8.36
CA THR A 34 -21.67 13.16 -7.77
C THR A 34 -20.83 14.13 -6.94
N TYR A 35 -21.02 15.43 -7.11
CA TYR A 35 -20.38 16.42 -6.23
C TYR A 35 -21.07 16.49 -4.88
N SER A 36 -20.28 16.82 -3.87
CA SER A 36 -20.73 17.20 -2.54
C SER A 36 -19.88 18.39 -2.11
N GLY A 37 -20.22 19.58 -2.61
CA GLY A 37 -19.41 20.77 -2.41
C GLY A 37 -18.03 20.61 -3.06
N ILE A 38 -16.96 20.62 -2.26
CA ILE A 38 -15.57 20.43 -2.73
C ILE A 38 -15.18 18.96 -2.91
N VAL A 39 -16.02 18.02 -2.50
CA VAL A 39 -15.76 16.58 -2.57
C VAL A 39 -16.40 15.98 -3.81
N LEU A 40 -15.73 15.02 -4.44
CA LEU A 40 -16.32 14.16 -5.46
C LEU A 40 -16.60 12.78 -4.87
N ILE A 41 -17.88 12.37 -4.87
CA ILE A 41 -18.29 11.01 -4.54
C ILE A 41 -18.20 10.16 -5.79
N ALA A 42 -17.49 9.03 -5.70
CA ALA A 42 -17.36 8.04 -6.75
C ALA A 42 -17.95 6.71 -6.29
N THR A 43 -19.03 6.24 -6.91
CA THR A 43 -19.68 4.97 -6.56
C THR A 43 -19.22 3.86 -7.51
N ASN A 44 -18.52 2.85 -7.00
CA ASN A 44 -17.96 1.78 -7.84
C ASN A 44 -19.06 1.03 -8.63
N PRO A 45 -19.03 1.03 -9.98
CA PRO A 45 -20.04 0.35 -10.80
C PRO A 45 -19.91 -1.19 -10.82
N PHE A 46 -18.78 -1.75 -10.36
CA PHE A 46 -18.43 -3.18 -10.54
C PHE A 46 -18.57 -3.70 -11.98
N ALA A 47 -18.53 -2.78 -12.95
CA ALA A 47 -18.70 -3.03 -14.36
C ALA A 47 -17.94 -1.98 -15.16
N ARG A 48 -17.55 -2.33 -16.38
CA ARG A 48 -17.03 -1.32 -17.31
C ARG A 48 -18.16 -0.38 -17.72
N VAL A 49 -17.89 0.92 -17.61
CA VAL A 49 -18.77 1.98 -18.10
C VAL A 49 -18.06 2.67 -19.24
N ASP A 50 -18.15 2.06 -20.43
CA ASP A 50 -17.33 2.42 -21.60
C ASP A 50 -17.47 3.89 -22.02
N SER A 51 -18.59 4.54 -21.68
CA SER A 51 -18.86 5.95 -21.99
C SER A 51 -18.08 6.95 -21.13
N LEU A 52 -17.57 6.58 -19.95
CA LEU A 52 -16.96 7.54 -19.01
C LEU A 52 -15.53 7.94 -19.37
N TYR A 53 -14.75 7.05 -19.99
CA TYR A 53 -13.32 7.29 -20.24
C TYR A 53 -12.93 7.09 -21.70
N VAL A 54 -13.86 7.44 -22.60
CA VAL A 54 -13.66 7.42 -24.05
C VAL A 54 -12.50 8.32 -24.47
N PRO A 55 -11.79 7.98 -25.57
CA PRO A 55 -10.85 8.92 -26.20
C PRO A 55 -11.55 10.26 -26.48
N GLY A 56 -10.97 11.37 -26.03
CA GLY A 56 -11.58 12.70 -26.16
C GLY A 56 -12.26 13.24 -24.90
N MET A 57 -12.58 12.40 -23.90
CA MET A 57 -13.26 12.86 -22.68
C MET A 57 -12.40 13.84 -21.87
N VAL A 58 -11.07 13.69 -21.90
CA VAL A 58 -10.12 14.60 -21.24
C VAL A 58 -10.30 16.04 -21.75
N GLN A 59 -10.48 16.20 -23.07
CA GLN A 59 -10.67 17.50 -23.73
C GLN A 59 -12.03 18.13 -23.40
N VAL A 60 -13.01 17.34 -22.98
CA VAL A 60 -14.30 17.89 -22.50
C VAL A 60 -14.10 18.67 -21.21
N TYR A 61 -13.15 18.27 -20.36
CA TYR A 61 -12.91 18.89 -19.05
C TYR A 61 -11.75 19.89 -19.05
N ALA A 62 -10.75 19.70 -19.92
CA ALA A 62 -9.59 20.59 -20.02
C ALA A 62 -10.00 22.06 -20.27
N GLY A 63 -9.45 22.97 -19.47
CA GLY A 63 -9.70 24.41 -19.55
C GLY A 63 -11.03 24.87 -18.93
N LYS A 64 -11.85 23.96 -18.40
CA LYS A 64 -13.20 24.31 -17.92
C LYS A 64 -13.29 24.33 -16.41
N GLN A 65 -14.09 25.27 -15.89
CA GLN A 65 -14.37 25.37 -14.47
C GLN A 65 -15.29 24.24 -14.01
N ARG A 66 -14.95 23.63 -12.87
CA ARG A 66 -15.70 22.51 -12.26
C ARG A 66 -17.19 22.79 -12.15
N ALA A 67 -17.57 23.97 -11.67
CA ALA A 67 -18.97 24.37 -11.46
C ALA A 67 -19.83 24.38 -12.74
N THR A 68 -19.21 24.38 -13.92
CA THR A 68 -19.91 24.39 -15.22
C THR A 68 -20.00 23.02 -15.87
N GLN A 69 -19.35 22.00 -15.30
CA GLN A 69 -19.24 20.66 -15.89
C GLN A 69 -19.98 19.62 -15.04
N ALA A 70 -20.42 18.56 -15.71
CA ALA A 70 -21.01 17.41 -15.02
C ALA A 70 -19.97 16.72 -14.12
N PRO A 71 -20.38 16.15 -12.97
CA PRO A 71 -19.47 15.50 -12.04
C PRO A 71 -18.60 14.43 -12.70
N HIS A 72 -17.29 14.62 -12.58
CA HIS A 72 -16.33 13.66 -13.11
C HIS A 72 -14.97 13.82 -12.43
N LEU A 73 -14.23 12.72 -12.39
CA LEU A 73 -12.86 12.71 -11.86
C LEU A 73 -11.92 13.67 -12.59
N PHE A 74 -12.13 13.83 -13.90
CA PHE A 74 -11.34 14.75 -14.74
C PHE A 74 -11.60 16.22 -14.40
N ALA A 75 -12.78 16.56 -13.89
CA ALA A 75 -13.02 17.92 -13.40
C ALA A 75 -12.19 18.22 -12.14
N ILE A 76 -12.04 17.24 -11.23
CA ILE A 76 -11.18 17.39 -10.03
C ILE A 76 -9.71 17.50 -10.43
N ALA A 77 -9.28 16.69 -11.40
CA ALA A 77 -7.91 16.78 -11.92
C ALA A 77 -7.65 18.13 -12.61
N GLU A 78 -8.60 18.67 -13.36
CA GLU A 78 -8.48 20.00 -13.98
C GLU A 78 -8.50 21.14 -12.95
N GLU A 79 -9.37 21.06 -11.95
CA GLU A 79 -9.43 22.04 -10.86
C GLU A 79 -8.08 22.11 -10.13
N ALA A 80 -7.53 20.95 -9.73
CA ALA A 80 -6.20 20.88 -9.12
C ALA A 80 -5.11 21.46 -10.06
N PHE A 81 -5.17 21.17 -11.37
CA PHE A 81 -4.21 21.73 -12.31
C PHE A 81 -4.31 23.26 -12.42
N MET A 82 -5.53 23.79 -12.50
CA MET A 82 -5.79 25.23 -12.60
C MET A 82 -5.40 25.95 -11.31
N ASP A 83 -5.71 25.39 -10.16
CA ASP A 83 -5.35 25.93 -8.85
C ASP A 83 -3.83 25.97 -8.66
N MET A 84 -3.11 24.92 -9.10
CA MET A 84 -1.66 24.90 -9.12
C MET A 84 -1.06 26.07 -9.90
N ILE A 85 -1.61 26.35 -11.09
CA ILE A 85 -1.15 27.46 -11.95
C ILE A 85 -1.54 28.81 -11.35
N ARG A 86 -2.80 28.96 -10.93
CA ARG A 86 -3.35 30.22 -10.44
C ARG A 86 -2.65 30.67 -9.16
N ASP A 87 -2.46 29.74 -8.23
CA ASP A 87 -1.99 30.06 -6.88
C ASP A 87 -0.47 29.85 -6.73
N GLY A 88 0.18 29.23 -7.72
CA GLY A 88 1.61 28.93 -7.70
C GLY A 88 2.01 27.97 -6.57
N LYS A 89 1.06 27.13 -6.11
CA LYS A 89 1.22 26.19 -5.00
C LYS A 89 1.03 24.76 -5.48
N ASN A 90 1.76 23.83 -4.87
CA ASN A 90 1.56 22.39 -5.10
C ASN A 90 0.16 21.97 -4.65
N GLN A 91 -0.38 20.95 -5.31
CA GLN A 91 -1.72 20.44 -5.04
C GLN A 91 -1.66 18.96 -4.70
N THR A 92 -2.66 18.47 -3.99
CA THR A 92 -2.78 17.04 -3.68
C THR A 92 -4.22 16.59 -3.85
N ILE A 93 -4.42 15.53 -4.62
CA ILE A 93 -5.69 14.83 -4.75
C ILE A 93 -5.65 13.60 -3.84
N VAL A 94 -6.51 13.59 -2.82
CA VAL A 94 -6.65 12.47 -1.88
C VAL A 94 -7.80 11.58 -2.33
N VAL A 95 -7.53 10.29 -2.56
CA VAL A 95 -8.55 9.31 -2.91
C VAL A 95 -8.79 8.38 -1.72
N SER A 96 -9.91 8.58 -1.02
CA SER A 96 -10.29 7.81 0.17
C SER A 96 -11.47 6.87 -0.09
N GLY A 97 -11.68 5.91 0.81
CA GLY A 97 -12.79 4.95 0.75
C GLY A 97 -12.38 3.54 1.18
N GLU A 98 -13.36 2.68 1.46
CA GLU A 98 -13.13 1.30 1.89
C GLU A 98 -12.36 0.45 0.86
N SER A 99 -11.82 -0.70 1.30
CA SER A 99 -11.20 -1.66 0.39
C SER A 99 -12.19 -2.11 -0.69
N GLY A 100 -11.80 -1.99 -1.96
CA GLY A 100 -12.68 -2.27 -3.11
C GLY A 100 -13.53 -1.09 -3.62
N ALA A 101 -13.45 0.10 -3.02
CA ALA A 101 -14.25 1.26 -3.43
C ALA A 101 -13.85 1.89 -4.79
N GLY A 102 -12.72 1.47 -5.39
CA GLY A 102 -12.25 2.00 -6.68
C GLY A 102 -11.12 3.04 -6.60
N LYS A 103 -10.44 3.18 -5.44
CA LYS A 103 -9.36 4.17 -5.22
C LYS A 103 -8.24 4.11 -6.26
N THR A 104 -7.63 2.94 -6.44
CA THR A 104 -6.54 2.71 -7.40
C THR A 104 -6.97 2.96 -8.84
N VAL A 105 -8.22 2.61 -9.19
CA VAL A 105 -8.77 2.89 -10.54
C VAL A 105 -8.92 4.40 -10.75
N SER A 106 -9.43 5.12 -9.76
CA SER A 106 -9.50 6.59 -9.80
C SER A 106 -8.12 7.23 -9.90
N ALA A 107 -7.15 6.82 -9.07
CA ALA A 107 -5.77 7.31 -9.16
C ALA A 107 -5.17 7.10 -10.57
N LYS A 108 -5.41 5.94 -11.19
CA LYS A 108 -4.99 5.64 -12.57
C LYS A 108 -5.61 6.58 -13.59
N TYR A 109 -6.91 6.88 -13.48
CA TYR A 109 -7.56 7.82 -14.38
C TYR A 109 -7.12 9.27 -14.15
N ILE A 110 -6.84 9.68 -12.92
CA ILE A 110 -6.23 10.99 -12.62
C ILE A 110 -4.86 11.11 -13.30
N MET A 111 -4.00 10.09 -13.17
CA MET A 111 -2.71 10.08 -13.85
C MET A 111 -2.86 10.13 -15.38
N ARG A 112 -3.80 9.35 -15.94
CA ARG A 112 -4.11 9.38 -17.38
C ARG A 112 -4.57 10.77 -17.83
N TYR A 113 -5.35 11.48 -17.02
CA TYR A 113 -5.81 12.82 -17.32
C TYR A 113 -4.61 13.76 -17.55
N PHE A 114 -3.71 13.85 -16.58
CA PHE A 114 -2.52 14.70 -16.68
C PHE A 114 -1.64 14.31 -17.88
N ALA A 115 -1.43 13.02 -18.10
CA ALA A 115 -0.61 12.52 -19.20
C ALA A 115 -1.20 12.76 -20.60
N THR A 116 -2.52 12.96 -20.71
CA THR A 116 -3.18 13.11 -22.03
C THR A 116 -3.81 14.49 -22.24
N ARG A 117 -3.74 15.35 -21.23
CA ARG A 117 -4.25 16.73 -21.28
C ARG A 117 -3.54 17.56 -22.35
N GLU A 118 -4.33 18.25 -23.15
CA GLU A 118 -3.84 19.25 -24.12
C GLU A 118 -4.15 20.66 -23.62
N SER A 119 -3.29 21.62 -23.98
CA SER A 119 -3.59 23.03 -23.71
C SER A 119 -4.79 23.49 -24.56
N PRO A 120 -5.81 24.13 -23.96
CA PRO A 120 -6.94 24.70 -24.70
C PRO A 120 -6.52 25.74 -25.74
N ASP A 121 -5.39 26.42 -25.53
CA ASP A 121 -4.85 27.46 -26.42
C ASP A 121 -4.09 26.88 -27.62
N SER A 122 -3.85 25.57 -27.65
CA SER A 122 -3.14 24.89 -28.75
C SER A 122 -3.70 23.49 -29.00
N PRO A 123 -4.99 23.37 -29.35
CA PRO A 123 -5.63 22.09 -29.63
C PRO A 123 -4.94 21.42 -30.83
N GLY A 124 -4.54 20.16 -30.68
CA GLY A 124 -3.83 19.42 -31.73
C GLY A 124 -2.35 19.72 -31.88
N ALA A 125 -1.71 20.47 -30.96
CA ALA A 125 -0.26 20.59 -30.93
C ALA A 125 0.44 19.23 -30.75
N ARG A 126 -0.19 18.29 -30.04
CA ARG A 126 0.27 16.89 -29.94
C ARG A 126 0.00 16.10 -31.22
N VAL A 127 -1.12 16.33 -31.92
CA VAL A 127 -1.42 15.69 -33.22
C VAL A 127 -0.37 16.02 -34.29
N LYS A 128 0.25 17.21 -34.25
CA LYS A 128 1.37 17.57 -35.13
C LYS A 128 2.66 16.76 -34.88
N ARG A 129 2.79 16.07 -33.74
CA ARG A 129 3.91 15.15 -33.43
C ARG A 129 3.62 13.68 -33.80
N GLY A 130 2.46 13.39 -34.41
CA GLY A 130 1.97 12.04 -34.68
C GLY A 130 0.82 11.69 -33.72
N SER A 131 -0.25 11.09 -34.23
CA SER A 131 -1.56 11.06 -33.56
C SER A 131 -1.70 10.08 -32.38
N GLU A 132 -0.63 9.46 -31.86
CA GLU A 132 -0.78 8.38 -30.86
C GLU A 132 0.30 8.29 -29.77
N THR A 133 1.41 9.03 -29.85
CA THR A 133 2.52 8.80 -28.92
C THR A 133 2.47 9.74 -27.72
N MET A 134 2.06 9.20 -26.57
CA MET A 134 2.40 9.75 -25.25
C MET A 134 3.91 10.05 -25.19
N SER A 135 4.33 11.09 -24.47
CA SER A 135 5.76 11.30 -24.25
C SER A 135 6.36 10.11 -23.50
N GLU A 136 7.67 9.89 -23.68
CA GLU A 136 8.39 8.80 -23.00
C GLU A 136 8.19 8.88 -21.47
N THR A 137 8.26 10.09 -20.90
CA THR A 137 8.02 10.32 -19.46
C THR A 137 6.59 9.94 -19.05
N GLU A 138 5.58 10.27 -19.85
CA GLU A 138 4.19 9.91 -19.57
C GLU A 138 3.97 8.39 -19.67
N GLU A 139 4.59 7.73 -20.64
CA GLU A 139 4.55 6.27 -20.78
C GLU A 139 5.22 5.59 -19.58
N GLN A 140 6.38 6.09 -19.15
CA GLN A 140 7.09 5.60 -17.96
C GLN A 140 6.25 5.78 -16.69
N ILE A 141 5.60 6.94 -16.49
CA ILE A 141 4.71 7.17 -15.34
C ILE A 141 3.58 6.15 -15.32
N LEU A 142 2.93 5.87 -16.46
CA LEU A 142 1.85 4.88 -16.52
C LEU A 142 2.36 3.45 -16.32
N ALA A 143 3.57 3.13 -16.80
CA ALA A 143 4.21 1.83 -16.64
C ALA A 143 4.53 1.48 -15.18
N THR A 144 4.61 2.47 -14.28
CA THR A 144 4.78 2.20 -12.84
C THR A 144 3.64 1.38 -12.25
N ASN A 145 2.40 1.51 -12.74
CA ASN A 145 1.25 0.87 -12.12
C ASN A 145 1.29 -0.67 -12.20
N PRO A 146 1.47 -1.31 -13.37
CA PRO A 146 1.60 -2.77 -13.43
C PRO A 146 2.70 -3.34 -12.51
N ILE A 147 3.82 -2.63 -12.36
CA ILE A 147 4.93 -3.04 -11.50
C ILE A 147 4.49 -3.01 -10.04
N MET A 148 3.97 -1.87 -9.60
CA MET A 148 3.53 -1.69 -8.22
C MET A 148 2.34 -2.61 -7.88
N GLU A 149 1.43 -2.87 -8.82
CA GLU A 149 0.33 -3.81 -8.64
C GLU A 149 0.83 -5.27 -8.56
N ALA A 150 1.79 -5.67 -9.40
CA ALA A 150 2.33 -7.03 -9.35
C ALA A 150 3.03 -7.34 -8.02
N PHE A 151 3.86 -6.43 -7.53
CA PHE A 151 4.67 -6.62 -6.32
C PHE A 151 3.97 -6.16 -5.03
N GLY A 152 2.93 -5.34 -5.14
CA GLY A 152 2.31 -4.70 -3.99
C GLY A 152 0.83 -5.01 -3.80
N ASN A 153 0.17 -5.66 -4.77
CA ASN A 153 -1.24 -6.05 -4.63
C ASN A 153 -1.42 -7.56 -4.49
N ALA A 154 -2.55 -7.92 -3.90
CA ALA A 154 -2.96 -9.30 -3.73
C ALA A 154 -4.49 -9.45 -3.70
N LYS A 155 -4.95 -10.68 -3.91
CA LYS A 155 -6.36 -11.05 -3.72
C LYS A 155 -6.69 -11.11 -2.23
N THR A 156 -7.73 -10.40 -1.81
CA THR A 156 -8.36 -10.55 -0.49
C THR A 156 -9.80 -11.01 -0.64
N THR A 157 -10.46 -11.30 0.49
CA THR A 157 -11.90 -11.61 0.50
C THR A 157 -12.80 -10.48 0.01
N ARG A 158 -12.30 -9.23 -0.04
CA ARG A 158 -13.07 -8.03 -0.44
C ARG A 158 -12.72 -7.51 -1.83
N ASN A 159 -11.49 -7.73 -2.29
CA ASN A 159 -10.99 -7.19 -3.55
C ASN A 159 -9.93 -8.12 -4.15
N ASP A 160 -10.13 -8.54 -5.39
CA ASP A 160 -9.20 -9.41 -6.11
C ASP A 160 -7.86 -8.72 -6.44
N ASN A 161 -7.83 -7.38 -6.48
CA ASN A 161 -6.63 -6.58 -6.68
C ASN A 161 -6.46 -5.55 -5.56
N SER A 162 -6.44 -6.02 -4.31
CA SER A 162 -6.27 -5.15 -3.14
C SER A 162 -4.84 -4.63 -3.07
N SER A 163 -4.67 -3.31 -3.09
CA SER A 163 -3.40 -2.68 -2.73
C SER A 163 -3.02 -3.11 -1.32
N ARG A 164 -1.87 -3.79 -1.21
CA ARG A 164 -1.22 -4.14 0.06
C ARG A 164 -0.03 -3.22 0.30
N PHE A 165 -0.30 -1.95 -0.03
CA PHE A 165 0.48 -0.73 -0.18
C PHE A 165 -0.20 0.64 0.07
N GLY A 166 0.44 1.61 0.72
CA GLY A 166 0.09 3.03 0.54
C GLY A 166 0.98 3.65 -0.53
N LYS A 167 0.43 4.45 -1.45
CA LYS A 167 1.17 5.06 -2.55
C LYS A 167 0.87 6.55 -2.66
N TYR A 168 1.91 7.37 -2.70
CA TYR A 168 1.83 8.79 -3.02
C TYR A 168 2.70 9.09 -4.24
N ILE A 169 2.08 9.56 -5.33
CA ILE A 169 2.77 9.90 -6.58
C ILE A 169 2.73 11.41 -6.77
N GLU A 170 3.90 12.04 -6.80
CA GLU A 170 4.08 13.44 -7.14
C GLU A 170 4.33 13.55 -8.65
N ILE A 171 3.38 14.10 -9.42
CA ILE A 171 3.57 14.40 -10.84
C ILE A 171 4.18 15.79 -10.94
N MET A 172 5.36 15.90 -11.57
CA MET A 172 6.18 17.11 -11.55
C MET A 172 6.04 17.92 -12.82
N PHE A 173 5.89 19.24 -12.66
CA PHE A 173 5.68 20.19 -13.75
C PHE A 173 6.81 21.22 -13.84
N ASP A 174 7.22 21.56 -15.06
CA ASP A 174 8.15 22.67 -15.32
C ASP A 174 7.44 24.04 -15.33
N GLU A 175 8.21 25.12 -15.53
CA GLU A 175 7.67 26.49 -15.63
C GLU A 175 6.64 26.67 -16.77
N LYS A 176 6.69 25.81 -17.80
CA LYS A 176 5.76 25.80 -18.93
C LYS A 176 4.59 24.84 -18.68
N THR A 177 4.47 24.28 -17.49
CA THR A 177 3.42 23.35 -17.06
C THR A 177 3.42 22.01 -17.81
N ASN A 178 4.57 21.63 -18.40
CA ASN A 178 4.75 20.30 -18.97
C ASN A 178 5.11 19.31 -17.88
N ILE A 179 4.62 18.07 -17.99
CA ILE A 179 5.07 16.97 -17.16
C ILE A 179 6.53 16.65 -17.51
N ILE A 180 7.41 16.72 -16.52
CA ILE A 180 8.85 16.46 -16.70
C ILE A 180 9.34 15.25 -15.91
N GLY A 181 8.52 14.72 -15.00
CA GLY A 181 8.89 13.58 -14.17
C GLY A 181 7.81 13.22 -13.16
N ALA A 182 8.11 12.22 -12.34
CA ALA A 182 7.30 11.86 -11.19
C ALA A 182 8.15 11.26 -10.07
N LYS A 183 7.67 11.35 -8.83
CA LYS A 183 8.29 10.71 -7.67
C LYS A 183 7.25 9.91 -6.89
N ILE A 184 7.60 8.67 -6.57
CA ILE A 184 6.75 7.75 -5.81
C ILE A 184 7.29 7.61 -4.39
N ARG A 185 6.39 7.69 -3.42
CA ARG A 185 6.62 7.31 -2.03
C ARG A 185 5.65 6.20 -1.67
N THR A 186 6.16 5.18 -1.00
CA THR A 186 5.37 4.04 -0.55
C THR A 186 5.31 3.99 0.96
N TYR A 187 4.20 3.45 1.47
CA TYR A 187 3.92 3.38 2.91
C TYR A 187 3.43 1.99 3.27
N LEU A 188 3.99 1.44 4.36
CA LEU A 188 3.52 0.23 5.04
C LEU A 188 3.22 -0.94 4.10
N LEU A 189 4.19 -1.45 3.34
CA LEU A 189 4.00 -2.73 2.62
C LEU A 189 3.60 -3.83 3.62
N GLU A 190 2.54 -4.60 3.34
CA GLU A 190 2.07 -5.67 4.23
C GLU A 190 3.01 -6.91 4.18
N ARG A 191 4.21 -6.80 4.75
CA ARG A 191 5.26 -7.83 4.70
C ARG A 191 4.77 -9.22 5.11
N SER A 192 3.89 -9.32 6.11
CA SER A 192 3.36 -10.59 6.60
C SER A 192 2.60 -11.40 5.55
N ARG A 193 2.07 -10.74 4.51
CA ARG A 193 1.41 -11.43 3.39
C ARG A 193 2.32 -12.38 2.63
N LEU A 194 3.63 -12.11 2.60
CA LEU A 194 4.59 -13.00 1.95
C LEU A 194 4.55 -14.40 2.54
N VAL A 195 4.45 -14.50 3.87
CA VAL A 195 4.68 -15.76 4.60
C VAL A 195 3.37 -16.41 5.07
N PHE A 196 2.29 -15.63 5.13
CA PHE A 196 0.98 -16.10 5.54
C PHE A 196 -0.15 -15.44 4.74
N GLN A 197 -1.16 -16.23 4.36
CA GLN A 197 -2.39 -15.72 3.76
C GLN A 197 -3.63 -16.38 4.39
N PRO A 198 -4.67 -15.61 4.74
CA PRO A 198 -5.94 -16.18 5.16
C PRO A 198 -6.60 -17.03 4.06
N LEU A 199 -7.52 -17.89 4.47
CA LEU A 199 -8.31 -18.70 3.54
C LEU A 199 -9.07 -17.80 2.54
N LYS A 200 -9.07 -18.20 1.27
CA LYS A 200 -9.61 -17.49 0.09
C LYS A 200 -8.80 -16.27 -0.38
N GLU A 201 -7.64 -16.02 0.20
CA GLU A 201 -6.73 -14.96 -0.23
C GLU A 201 -5.54 -15.50 -1.03
N ARG A 202 -4.79 -14.61 -1.67
CA ARG A 202 -3.51 -14.91 -2.33
C ARG A 202 -2.36 -14.16 -1.69
N ASN A 203 -1.15 -14.64 -1.96
CA ASN A 203 0.07 -13.87 -1.82
C ASN A 203 0.12 -12.76 -2.90
N TYR A 204 1.20 -11.98 -2.96
CA TYR A 204 1.40 -10.98 -4.00
C TYR A 204 1.34 -11.57 -5.40
N HIS A 205 0.75 -10.83 -6.34
CA HIS A 205 0.48 -11.32 -7.69
C HIS A 205 1.74 -11.81 -8.41
N ILE A 206 2.87 -11.12 -8.20
CA ILE A 206 4.13 -11.43 -8.88
C ILE A 206 4.59 -12.89 -8.71
N PHE A 207 4.30 -13.54 -7.57
CA PHE A 207 4.68 -14.93 -7.37
C PHE A 207 3.88 -15.89 -8.27
N TYR A 208 2.58 -15.64 -8.44
CA TYR A 208 1.73 -16.43 -9.32
C TYR A 208 2.03 -16.13 -10.78
N GLN A 209 2.28 -14.85 -11.11
CA GLN A 209 2.75 -14.42 -12.43
C GLN A 209 4.06 -15.11 -12.80
N LEU A 210 5.03 -15.18 -11.89
CA LEU A 210 6.28 -15.91 -12.08
C LEU A 210 6.03 -17.42 -12.30
N VAL A 211 5.26 -18.07 -11.43
CA VAL A 211 5.01 -19.51 -11.53
C VAL A 211 4.24 -19.87 -12.81
N CYS A 212 3.31 -19.04 -13.27
CA CYS A 212 2.54 -19.29 -14.49
C CYS A 212 3.28 -18.86 -15.77
N GLY A 213 4.10 -17.80 -15.69
CA GLY A 213 4.71 -17.12 -16.83
C GLY A 213 6.18 -17.43 -17.08
N ALA A 214 6.88 -18.13 -16.18
CA ALA A 214 8.26 -18.54 -16.38
C ALA A 214 8.41 -19.46 -17.61
N SER A 215 9.48 -19.28 -18.38
CA SER A 215 9.83 -20.17 -19.50
C SER A 215 10.22 -21.57 -19.00
N GLU A 216 10.28 -22.56 -19.89
CA GLU A 216 10.72 -23.92 -19.51
C GLU A 216 12.18 -23.92 -19.01
N GLU A 217 13.03 -23.11 -19.64
CA GLU A 217 14.43 -22.92 -19.23
C GLU A 217 14.51 -22.31 -17.83
N GLN A 218 13.73 -21.25 -17.57
CA GLN A 218 13.68 -20.61 -16.25
C GLN A 218 13.13 -21.56 -15.18
N ARG A 219 12.04 -22.29 -15.50
CA ARG A 219 11.44 -23.27 -14.61
C ARG A 219 12.44 -24.34 -14.20
N LYS A 220 13.20 -24.86 -15.16
CA LYS A 220 14.23 -25.88 -14.90
C LYS A 220 15.42 -25.31 -14.14
N ALA A 221 15.92 -24.13 -14.52
CA ALA A 221 17.08 -23.51 -13.90
C ALA A 221 16.82 -23.10 -12.44
N LEU A 222 15.61 -22.62 -12.13
CA LEU A 222 15.23 -22.12 -10.81
C LEU A 222 14.39 -23.12 -10.00
N ASN A 223 14.22 -24.34 -10.51
CA ASN A 223 13.38 -25.39 -9.92
C ASN A 223 11.97 -24.88 -9.53
N ILE A 224 11.32 -24.13 -10.43
CA ILE A 224 9.99 -23.55 -10.15
C ILE A 224 8.94 -24.66 -10.16
N LEU A 225 8.42 -24.96 -8.97
CA LEU A 225 7.39 -25.97 -8.73
C LEU A 225 5.99 -25.45 -9.13
N SER A 226 4.96 -26.29 -8.98
CA SER A 226 3.58 -25.82 -9.10
C SER A 226 3.17 -25.02 -7.86
N ILE A 227 2.12 -24.20 -7.99
CA ILE A 227 1.67 -23.27 -6.94
C ILE A 227 1.36 -24.01 -5.62
N ASP A 228 0.75 -25.19 -5.70
CA ASP A 228 0.39 -26.03 -4.55
C ASP A 228 1.60 -26.59 -3.79
N GLN A 229 2.77 -26.62 -4.42
CA GLN A 229 4.01 -27.13 -3.84
C GLN A 229 4.85 -26.06 -3.15
N PHE A 230 4.43 -24.78 -3.21
CA PHE A 230 5.06 -23.71 -2.46
C PHE A 230 4.22 -23.35 -1.23
N ASP A 231 4.79 -23.55 -0.04
CA ASP A 231 4.14 -23.24 1.24
C ASP A 231 3.69 -21.77 1.30
N TYR A 232 4.43 -20.84 0.71
CA TYR A 232 4.04 -19.42 0.66
C TYR A 232 2.90 -19.10 -0.32
N LEU A 233 2.45 -20.05 -1.15
CA LEU A 233 1.39 -19.82 -2.15
C LEU A 233 0.15 -20.70 -1.95
N ASN A 234 0.25 -21.77 -1.16
CA ASN A 234 -0.81 -22.78 -1.01
C ASN A 234 -1.72 -22.57 0.22
N GLN A 235 -1.35 -21.72 1.17
CA GLN A 235 -2.08 -21.53 2.45
C GLN A 235 -3.48 -20.93 2.27
N GLY A 236 -3.60 -19.97 1.34
CA GLY A 236 -4.87 -19.30 1.07
C GLY A 236 -5.90 -20.17 0.33
N ASN A 237 -5.49 -21.31 -0.23
CA ASN A 237 -6.35 -22.25 -0.97
C ASN A 237 -7.22 -21.59 -2.08
N CYS A 238 -6.71 -20.54 -2.72
CA CYS A 238 -7.38 -19.86 -3.83
C CYS A 238 -6.33 -19.32 -4.84
N PRO A 239 -5.68 -20.21 -5.60
CA PRO A 239 -4.54 -19.83 -6.44
C PRO A 239 -4.94 -19.02 -7.69
N THR A 240 -6.21 -19.00 -8.07
CA THR A 240 -6.71 -18.34 -9.29
C THR A 240 -7.65 -17.19 -8.99
N ILE A 241 -7.67 -16.19 -9.87
CA ILE A 241 -8.63 -15.08 -9.88
C ILE A 241 -9.45 -15.19 -11.17
N ASP A 242 -10.77 -15.04 -11.07
CA ASP A 242 -11.64 -15.14 -12.23
C ASP A 242 -11.35 -14.02 -13.24
N GLY A 243 -11.23 -14.38 -14.52
CA GLY A 243 -10.91 -13.43 -15.59
C GLY A 243 -9.47 -12.88 -15.61
N VAL A 244 -8.56 -13.37 -14.76
CA VAL A 244 -7.14 -12.96 -14.75
C VAL A 244 -6.26 -14.09 -15.30
N ASP A 245 -5.41 -13.75 -16.27
CA ASP A 245 -4.36 -14.63 -16.79
C ASP A 245 -3.01 -14.20 -16.22
N ASP A 246 -2.55 -14.86 -15.15
CA ASP A 246 -1.28 -14.57 -14.49
C ASP A 246 -0.07 -14.62 -15.45
N LYS A 247 -0.12 -15.42 -16.52
CA LYS A 247 0.95 -15.46 -17.53
C LYS A 247 0.95 -14.21 -18.40
N ALA A 248 -0.23 -13.77 -18.84
CA ALA A 248 -0.35 -12.52 -19.60
C ALA A 248 0.05 -11.30 -18.75
N GLU A 249 -0.35 -11.29 -17.48
CA GLU A 249 0.05 -10.25 -16.52
C GLU A 249 1.58 -10.27 -16.28
N PHE A 250 2.22 -11.44 -16.26
CA PHE A 250 3.69 -11.53 -16.17
C PHE A 250 4.40 -10.87 -17.36
N GLU A 251 3.88 -11.05 -18.59
CA GLU A 251 4.41 -10.36 -19.77
C GLU A 251 4.21 -8.84 -19.69
N ALA A 252 3.05 -8.39 -19.19
CA ALA A 252 2.79 -6.98 -18.95
C ALA A 252 3.78 -6.39 -17.93
N THR A 253 4.03 -7.08 -16.81
CA THR A 253 5.00 -6.68 -15.80
C THR A 253 6.43 -6.61 -16.37
N LYS A 254 6.85 -7.61 -17.16
CA LYS A 254 8.16 -7.62 -17.84
C LYS A 254 8.34 -6.46 -18.80
N LYS A 255 7.28 -6.10 -19.54
CA LYS A 255 7.28 -4.94 -20.45
C LYS A 255 7.37 -3.63 -19.67
N SER A 256 6.59 -3.48 -18.60
CA SER A 256 6.64 -2.27 -17.77
C SER A 256 8.00 -2.07 -17.09
N LEU A 257 8.61 -3.14 -16.56
CA LEU A 257 9.97 -3.10 -16.01
C LEU A 257 10.99 -2.61 -17.06
N GLN A 258 10.85 -3.05 -18.31
CA GLN A 258 11.70 -2.57 -19.39
C GLN A 258 11.48 -1.08 -19.70
N THR A 259 10.23 -0.62 -19.72
CA THR A 259 9.88 0.78 -19.98
C THR A 259 10.51 1.72 -18.95
N ILE A 260 10.58 1.33 -17.68
CA ILE A 260 11.22 2.12 -16.61
C ILE A 260 12.75 1.92 -16.53
N GLY A 261 13.36 1.26 -17.52
CA GLY A 261 14.82 1.12 -17.62
C GLY A 261 15.43 -0.08 -16.88
N VAL A 262 14.64 -1.04 -16.38
CA VAL A 262 15.21 -2.27 -15.80
C VAL A 262 15.75 -3.17 -16.90
N SER A 263 17.05 -3.44 -16.85
CA SER A 263 17.74 -4.28 -17.85
C SER A 263 17.22 -5.73 -17.84
N GLU A 264 17.45 -6.47 -18.93
CA GLU A 264 17.10 -7.90 -19.00
C GLU A 264 17.78 -8.72 -17.90
N ALA A 265 19.07 -8.49 -17.65
CA ALA A 265 19.80 -9.16 -16.58
C ALA A 265 19.20 -8.88 -15.20
N GLN A 266 18.87 -7.62 -14.89
CA GLN A 266 18.21 -7.27 -13.63
C GLN A 266 16.82 -7.89 -13.52
N ARG A 267 16.04 -7.93 -14.61
CA ARG A 267 14.72 -8.61 -14.61
C ARG A 267 14.87 -10.10 -14.27
N GLU A 268 15.85 -10.77 -14.86
CA GLU A 268 16.15 -12.16 -14.48
C GLU A 268 16.55 -12.30 -13.02
N ASP A 269 17.38 -11.41 -12.50
CA ASP A 269 17.83 -11.46 -11.10
C ASP A 269 16.69 -11.19 -10.11
N ILE A 270 15.74 -10.31 -10.44
CA ILE A 270 14.49 -10.14 -9.69
C ILE A 270 13.73 -11.48 -9.62
N PHE A 271 13.54 -12.15 -10.75
CA PHE A 271 12.80 -13.41 -10.81
C PHE A 271 13.52 -14.55 -10.10
N LYS A 272 14.86 -14.60 -10.17
CA LYS A 272 15.69 -15.51 -9.37
C LYS A 272 15.46 -15.27 -7.89
N LEU A 273 15.53 -14.02 -7.43
CA LEU A 273 15.34 -13.67 -6.03
C LEU A 273 13.95 -14.08 -5.51
N LEU A 274 12.89 -13.84 -6.30
CA LEU A 274 11.54 -14.29 -5.98
C LEU A 274 11.44 -15.82 -5.87
N ALA A 275 12.06 -16.57 -6.78
CA ALA A 275 12.13 -18.02 -6.68
C ALA A 275 12.89 -18.48 -5.42
N GLY A 276 13.98 -17.80 -5.06
CA GLY A 276 14.71 -18.03 -3.82
C GLY A 276 13.85 -17.86 -2.57
N LEU A 277 12.99 -16.85 -2.54
CA LEU A 277 12.03 -16.64 -1.44
C LEU A 277 10.98 -17.75 -1.36
N LEU A 278 10.50 -18.25 -2.51
CA LEU A 278 9.56 -19.38 -2.54
C LEU A 278 10.21 -20.67 -2.01
N HIS A 279 11.46 -20.95 -2.39
CA HIS A 279 12.22 -22.07 -1.85
C HIS A 279 12.53 -21.91 -0.36
N LEU A 280 12.83 -20.70 0.09
CA LEU A 280 13.02 -20.40 1.51
C LEU A 280 11.75 -20.74 2.31
N GLY A 281 10.56 -20.42 1.80
CA GLY A 281 9.30 -20.78 2.43
C GLY A 281 9.07 -22.30 2.56
N ASN A 282 9.66 -23.09 1.66
CA ASN A 282 9.57 -24.55 1.68
C ASN A 282 10.54 -25.23 2.65
N VAL A 283 11.49 -24.49 3.24
CA VAL A 283 12.47 -25.05 4.19
C VAL A 283 11.76 -25.72 5.36
N LYS A 284 11.96 -27.04 5.51
CA LYS A 284 11.32 -27.85 6.55
C LYS A 284 12.18 -27.89 7.81
N ILE A 285 11.79 -27.09 8.79
CA ILE A 285 12.39 -27.08 10.13
C ILE A 285 11.65 -28.11 10.99
N THR A 286 12.38 -29.04 11.61
CA THR A 286 11.79 -30.12 12.43
C THR A 286 12.01 -29.83 13.92
N ALA A 287 11.14 -30.39 14.77
CA ALA A 287 11.30 -30.32 16.23
C ALA A 287 12.03 -31.55 16.77
N ALA A 288 13.03 -31.34 17.63
CA ALA A 288 13.67 -32.37 18.43
C ALA A 288 13.56 -32.00 19.92
N ARG A 289 12.60 -32.62 20.62
CA ARG A 289 12.22 -32.24 22.00
C ARG A 289 11.77 -30.77 22.08
N ASN A 290 12.57 -29.90 22.70
CA ASN A 290 12.28 -28.46 22.84
C ASN A 290 13.03 -27.61 21.81
N ASP A 291 13.95 -28.20 21.04
CA ASP A 291 14.83 -27.50 20.12
C ASP A 291 14.40 -27.73 18.67
N SER A 292 14.77 -26.81 17.79
CA SER A 292 14.62 -26.94 16.34
C SER A 292 15.85 -27.61 15.71
N VAL A 293 15.61 -28.35 14.62
CA VAL A 293 16.63 -29.01 13.83
C VAL A 293 16.42 -28.70 12.35
N LEU A 294 17.48 -28.21 11.73
CA LEU A 294 17.57 -27.94 10.30
C LEU A 294 18.93 -28.43 9.80
N ALA A 295 18.92 -29.34 8.83
CA ALA A 295 20.13 -29.80 8.18
C ALA A 295 20.58 -28.77 7.13
N SER A 296 21.89 -28.51 7.05
CA SER A 296 22.45 -27.63 6.00
C SER A 296 22.31 -28.19 4.58
N THR A 297 21.93 -29.48 4.46
CA THR A 297 21.68 -30.19 3.21
C THR A 297 20.19 -30.31 2.88
N GLU A 298 19.30 -29.64 3.63
CA GLU A 298 17.88 -29.62 3.29
C GLU A 298 17.69 -29.04 1.86
N PRO A 299 17.01 -29.73 0.94
CA PRO A 299 17.02 -29.35 -0.48
C PRO A 299 16.54 -27.92 -0.75
N SER A 300 15.47 -27.47 -0.08
CA SER A 300 14.88 -26.15 -0.30
C SER A 300 15.81 -25.05 0.23
N LEU A 301 16.46 -25.29 1.36
CA LEU A 301 17.46 -24.42 1.95
C LEU A 301 18.65 -24.24 1.02
N VAL A 302 19.19 -25.34 0.48
CA VAL A 302 20.34 -25.29 -0.44
C VAL A 302 19.99 -24.47 -1.67
N LEU A 303 18.84 -24.73 -2.30
CA LEU A 303 18.38 -23.95 -3.46
C LEU A 303 18.20 -22.46 -3.13
N ALA A 304 17.59 -22.14 -1.99
CA ALA A 304 17.42 -20.76 -1.56
C ALA A 304 18.79 -20.08 -1.31
N CYS A 305 19.70 -20.74 -0.60
CA CYS A 305 21.02 -20.20 -0.29
C CYS A 305 21.89 -20.02 -1.53
N ASP A 306 21.82 -20.94 -2.50
CA ASP A 306 22.52 -20.84 -3.78
C ASP A 306 22.05 -19.61 -4.57
N ILE A 307 20.73 -19.37 -4.63
CA ILE A 307 20.15 -18.18 -5.26
C ILE A 307 20.53 -16.91 -4.50
N LEU A 308 20.43 -16.93 -3.17
CA LEU A 308 20.76 -15.79 -2.31
C LEU A 308 22.26 -15.53 -2.22
N GLY A 309 23.11 -16.45 -2.69
CA GLY A 309 24.56 -16.35 -2.66
C GLY A 309 25.15 -16.37 -1.24
N VAL A 310 24.54 -17.14 -0.33
CA VAL A 310 24.93 -17.24 1.09
C VAL A 310 25.32 -18.66 1.49
N ASP A 311 26.11 -18.82 2.55
CA ASP A 311 26.52 -20.13 3.06
C ASP A 311 25.37 -20.86 3.75
N ALA A 312 24.94 -22.00 3.20
CA ALA A 312 23.80 -22.77 3.72
C ALA A 312 24.04 -23.33 5.13
N ALA A 313 25.30 -23.61 5.52
CA ALA A 313 25.59 -24.17 6.83
C ALA A 313 25.47 -23.14 7.95
N GLU A 314 26.03 -21.94 7.76
CA GLU A 314 25.85 -20.82 8.67
C GLU A 314 24.41 -20.32 8.67
N PHE A 315 23.75 -20.23 7.51
CA PHE A 315 22.34 -19.84 7.44
C PHE A 315 21.44 -20.82 8.21
N ALA A 316 21.60 -22.14 8.01
CA ALA A 316 20.85 -23.15 8.77
C ALA A 316 21.09 -23.05 10.28
N LYS A 317 22.35 -22.86 10.69
CA LYS A 317 22.75 -22.74 12.09
C LYS A 317 22.04 -21.58 12.78
N TRP A 318 21.95 -20.42 12.12
CA TRP A 318 21.30 -19.25 12.71
C TRP A 318 19.78 -19.30 12.63
N ILE A 319 19.18 -20.02 11.68
CA ILE A 319 17.73 -20.28 11.71
C ILE A 319 17.32 -20.98 13.02
N VAL A 320 18.12 -21.93 13.50
CA VAL A 320 17.79 -22.76 14.68
C VAL A 320 18.46 -22.31 15.99
N LYS A 321 19.25 -21.23 15.95
CA LYS A 321 19.98 -20.72 17.12
C LYS A 321 19.90 -19.21 17.21
N LYS A 322 19.92 -18.69 18.44
CA LYS A 322 20.10 -17.26 18.71
C LYS A 322 21.37 -17.01 19.50
N GLN A 323 21.97 -15.86 19.30
CA GLN A 323 23.08 -15.36 20.09
C GLN A 323 22.62 -14.18 20.94
N LEU A 324 23.02 -14.16 22.21
CA LEU A 324 22.82 -13.04 23.12
C LEU A 324 24.18 -12.52 23.55
N VAL A 325 24.40 -11.22 23.40
CA VAL A 325 25.61 -10.54 23.86
C VAL A 325 25.31 -9.87 25.20
N THR A 326 25.81 -10.44 26.30
CA THR A 326 25.65 -9.86 27.64
C THR A 326 27.02 -9.55 28.22
N ARG A 327 27.28 -8.28 28.55
CA ARG A 327 28.54 -7.85 29.20
C ARG A 327 29.82 -8.31 28.46
N GLY A 328 29.76 -8.41 27.13
CA GLY A 328 30.89 -8.85 26.29
C GLY A 328 30.98 -10.36 26.05
N GLU A 329 30.17 -11.18 26.73
CA GLU A 329 30.10 -12.64 26.49
C GLU A 329 29.02 -12.96 25.46
N LYS A 330 29.35 -13.87 24.52
CA LYS A 330 28.43 -14.39 23.50
C LYS A 330 27.84 -15.71 23.98
N ILE A 331 26.54 -15.72 24.28
CA ILE A 331 25.81 -16.93 24.68
C ILE A 331 24.95 -17.38 23.50
N ILE A 332 25.20 -18.59 23.00
CA ILE A 332 24.40 -19.20 21.94
C ILE A 332 23.42 -20.19 22.55
N SER A 333 22.15 -20.10 22.17
CA SER A 333 21.08 -20.99 22.63
C SER A 333 20.24 -21.47 21.45
N ASN A 334 19.66 -22.66 21.58
CA ASN A 334 18.78 -23.22 20.56
C ASN A 334 17.41 -22.50 20.60
N LEU A 335 16.79 -22.39 19.42
CA LEU A 335 15.44 -21.89 19.25
C LEU A 335 14.45 -23.06 19.18
N SER A 336 13.22 -22.84 19.62
CA SER A 336 12.13 -23.78 19.35
C SER A 336 11.78 -23.80 17.87
N GLN A 337 11.05 -24.82 17.40
CA GLN A 337 10.61 -24.90 16.00
C GLN A 337 9.79 -23.67 15.58
N ALA A 338 8.87 -23.21 16.43
CA ALA A 338 8.06 -22.03 16.14
C ALA A 338 8.92 -20.76 16.00
N GLN A 339 9.90 -20.58 16.89
CA GLN A 339 10.83 -19.45 16.82
C GLN A 339 11.73 -19.51 15.57
N ALA A 340 12.18 -20.70 15.18
CA ALA A 340 12.99 -20.87 13.98
C ALA A 340 12.20 -20.58 12.69
N ILE A 341 10.91 -20.93 12.63
CA ILE A 341 10.01 -20.55 11.53
C ILE A 341 9.88 -19.03 11.45
N VAL A 342 9.66 -18.37 12.59
CA VAL A 342 9.61 -16.90 12.68
C VAL A 342 10.89 -16.25 12.15
N VAL A 343 12.06 -16.79 12.49
CA VAL A 343 13.35 -16.29 12.00
C VAL A 343 13.49 -16.44 10.49
N ARG A 344 13.15 -17.61 9.94
CA ARG A 344 13.13 -17.84 8.48
C ARG A 344 12.21 -16.83 7.78
N ASP A 345 11.01 -16.66 8.33
CA ASP A 345 9.99 -15.78 7.78
C ASP A 345 10.37 -14.30 7.90
N SER A 346 11.05 -13.88 8.98
CA SER A 346 11.54 -12.50 9.12
C SER A 346 12.61 -12.17 8.08
N VAL A 347 13.51 -13.09 7.78
CA VAL A 347 14.50 -12.93 6.71
C VAL A 347 13.81 -12.83 5.34
N ALA A 348 12.84 -13.70 5.05
CA ALA A 348 12.09 -13.65 3.79
C ALA A 348 11.35 -12.31 3.61
N LYS A 349 10.64 -11.87 4.66
CA LYS A 349 9.92 -10.58 4.69
C LYS A 349 10.86 -9.41 4.44
N PHE A 350 12.03 -9.41 5.08
CA PHE A 350 13.02 -8.35 4.93
C PHE A 350 13.52 -8.25 3.50
N ILE A 351 13.97 -9.37 2.90
CA ILE A 351 14.45 -9.41 1.52
C ILE A 351 13.38 -8.93 0.54
N TYR A 352 12.11 -9.37 0.71
CA TYR A 352 11.02 -8.93 -0.16
C TYR A 352 10.71 -7.44 -0.01
N SER A 353 10.70 -6.92 1.22
CA SER A 353 10.53 -5.48 1.46
C SER A 353 11.67 -4.68 0.82
N SER A 354 12.91 -5.12 0.98
CA SER A 354 14.07 -4.47 0.35
C SER A 354 13.97 -4.51 -1.17
N LEU A 355 13.47 -5.60 -1.76
CA LEU A 355 13.24 -5.70 -3.21
C LEU A 355 12.17 -4.69 -3.66
N PHE A 356 11.10 -4.55 -2.89
CA PHE A 356 10.06 -3.57 -3.16
C PHE A 356 10.58 -2.14 -3.07
N ASP A 357 11.37 -1.84 -2.05
CA ASP A 357 12.03 -0.54 -1.86
C ASP A 357 13.00 -0.23 -3.02
N TRP A 358 13.80 -1.22 -3.43
CA TRP A 358 14.67 -1.12 -4.61
C TRP A 358 13.89 -0.84 -5.90
N LEU A 359 12.72 -1.47 -6.11
CA LEU A 359 11.86 -1.17 -7.26
C LEU A 359 11.38 0.28 -7.25
N VAL A 360 10.99 0.80 -6.08
CA VAL A 360 10.59 2.20 -5.92
C VAL A 360 11.76 3.15 -6.19
N GLU A 361 12.97 2.81 -5.72
CA GLU A 361 14.19 3.56 -6.00
C GLU A 361 14.50 3.59 -7.50
N VAL A 362 14.43 2.45 -8.19
CA VAL A 362 14.65 2.36 -9.64
C VAL A 362 13.63 3.21 -10.41
N ILE A 363 12.35 3.15 -10.04
CA ILE A 363 11.31 3.99 -10.64
C ILE A 363 11.66 5.48 -10.45
N ASN A 364 12.05 5.87 -9.23
CA ASN A 364 12.40 7.25 -8.91
C ASN A 364 13.68 7.71 -9.64
N HIS A 365 14.69 6.85 -9.76
CA HIS A 365 15.90 7.15 -10.55
C HIS A 365 15.59 7.34 -12.03
N SER A 366 14.59 6.64 -12.57
CA SER A 366 14.14 6.85 -13.96
C SER A 366 13.32 8.13 -14.13
N LEU A 367 12.52 8.53 -13.15
CA LEU A 367 11.49 9.57 -13.28
C LEU A 367 11.79 10.89 -12.57
N ALA A 368 12.78 10.93 -11.67
CA ALA A 368 13.12 12.06 -10.82
C ALA A 368 14.65 12.23 -10.69
N THR A 369 15.35 12.27 -11.83
CA THR A 369 16.79 12.56 -11.88
C THR A 369 17.10 13.96 -11.34
N ASP A 370 18.34 14.21 -10.92
CA ASP A 370 18.76 15.54 -10.44
C ASP A 370 18.50 16.65 -11.47
N GLU A 371 18.66 16.35 -12.77
CA GLU A 371 18.34 17.27 -13.85
C GLU A 371 16.84 17.61 -13.88
N ILE A 372 15.97 16.59 -13.77
CA ILE A 372 14.51 16.78 -13.70
C ILE A 372 14.17 17.62 -12.46
N LEU A 373 14.67 17.22 -11.29
CA LEU A 373 14.40 17.87 -10.01
C LEU A 373 14.80 19.36 -10.03
N SER A 374 15.91 19.71 -10.69
CA SER A 374 16.36 21.10 -10.83
C SER A 374 15.40 22.00 -11.64
N ARG A 375 14.54 21.40 -12.47
CA ARG A 375 13.58 22.08 -13.35
C ARG A 375 12.15 22.08 -12.81
N VAL A 376 11.90 21.38 -11.70
CA VAL A 376 10.56 21.29 -11.11
C VAL A 376 10.14 22.64 -10.57
N LYS A 377 9.02 23.16 -11.06
CA LYS A 377 8.39 24.38 -10.57
C LYS A 377 7.29 24.09 -9.56
N SER A 378 6.49 23.06 -9.83
CA SER A 378 5.36 22.64 -9.01
C SER A 378 5.07 21.16 -9.20
N PHE A 379 4.27 20.57 -8.31
CA PHE A 379 3.78 19.19 -8.46
C PHE A 379 2.31 19.05 -8.08
N ILE A 380 1.68 18.01 -8.61
CA ILE A 380 0.38 17.52 -8.16
C ILE A 380 0.56 16.12 -7.59
N GLY A 381 0.29 15.97 -6.30
CA GLY A 381 0.30 14.70 -5.58
C GLY A 381 -0.99 13.92 -5.79
N VAL A 382 -0.90 12.61 -5.97
CA VAL A 382 -2.04 11.70 -5.95
C VAL A 382 -1.82 10.68 -4.84
N LEU A 383 -2.66 10.71 -3.82
CA LEU A 383 -2.61 9.81 -2.68
C LEU A 383 -3.61 8.65 -2.87
N ASP A 384 -3.08 7.44 -3.04
CA ASP A 384 -3.82 6.18 -3.12
C ASP A 384 -3.35 5.29 -1.97
N ILE A 385 -4.09 5.31 -0.86
CA ILE A 385 -3.79 4.47 0.31
C ILE A 385 -4.72 3.25 0.38
N TYR A 386 -4.37 2.32 1.26
CA TYR A 386 -5.29 1.28 1.72
C TYR A 386 -6.62 1.86 2.18
N GLY A 387 -7.70 1.17 1.85
CA GLY A 387 -8.99 1.50 2.45
C GLY A 387 -9.07 1.01 3.89
N PHE A 388 -9.97 1.60 4.67
CA PHE A 388 -10.36 1.07 5.97
C PHE A 388 -10.76 -0.41 5.88
N GLU A 389 -10.30 -1.24 6.82
CA GLU A 389 -10.53 -2.69 6.84
C GLU A 389 -11.15 -3.16 8.16
N HIS A 390 -12.12 -4.06 8.06
CA HIS A 390 -12.73 -4.73 9.20
C HIS A 390 -13.05 -6.19 8.87
N PHE A 391 -12.25 -7.11 9.41
CA PHE A 391 -12.39 -8.55 9.23
C PHE A 391 -12.91 -9.23 10.49
N ALA A 392 -13.20 -10.53 10.37
CA ALA A 392 -13.60 -11.36 11.52
C ALA A 392 -12.48 -11.47 12.58
N LYS A 393 -11.21 -11.47 12.15
CA LYS A 393 -10.02 -11.39 12.99
C LYS A 393 -9.13 -10.27 12.45
N ASN A 394 -8.97 -9.18 13.21
CA ASN A 394 -8.10 -8.06 12.86
C ASN A 394 -6.81 -8.15 13.67
N SER A 395 -5.65 -7.96 13.02
CA SER A 395 -4.35 -7.98 13.68
C SER A 395 -3.66 -6.62 13.58
N PHE A 396 -2.36 -6.57 13.82
CA PHE A 396 -1.54 -5.36 13.83
C PHE A 396 -1.58 -4.62 12.49
N GLU A 397 -1.63 -5.34 11.37
CA GLU A 397 -1.70 -4.76 10.03
C GLU A 397 -2.98 -3.94 9.83
N GLN A 398 -4.14 -4.49 10.22
CA GLN A 398 -5.41 -3.75 10.17
C GLN A 398 -5.37 -2.55 11.11
N PHE A 399 -4.74 -2.68 12.29
CA PHE A 399 -4.59 -1.57 13.21
C PHE A 399 -3.81 -0.40 12.57
N CYS A 400 -2.67 -0.67 11.94
CA CYS A 400 -1.89 0.34 11.23
C CYS A 400 -2.66 0.95 10.04
N ILE A 401 -3.36 0.13 9.25
CA ILE A 401 -4.18 0.60 8.12
C ILE A 401 -5.30 1.53 8.59
N ASN A 402 -6.03 1.14 9.64
CA ASN A 402 -7.15 1.90 10.16
C ASN A 402 -6.68 3.18 10.85
N TYR A 403 -5.54 3.15 11.54
CA TYR A 403 -4.88 4.35 12.07
C TYR A 403 -4.49 5.34 10.97
N ALA A 404 -3.93 4.89 9.85
CA ALA A 404 -3.64 5.76 8.71
C ALA A 404 -4.92 6.39 8.13
N ASN A 405 -6.02 5.63 8.04
CA ASN A 405 -7.32 6.15 7.63
C ASN A 405 -7.88 7.16 8.65
N GLU A 406 -7.66 6.95 9.95
CA GLU A 406 -8.03 7.89 11.01
C GLU A 406 -7.33 9.25 10.82
N LYS A 407 -6.03 9.23 10.49
CA LYS A 407 -5.25 10.45 10.18
C LYS A 407 -5.76 11.15 8.93
N LEU A 408 -6.06 10.41 7.86
CA LEU A 408 -6.65 11.02 6.65
C LEU A 408 -8.03 11.61 6.90
N GLN A 409 -8.86 10.96 7.71
CA GLN A 409 -10.15 11.52 8.10
C GLN A 409 -9.96 12.82 8.88
N GLN A 410 -8.93 12.90 9.73
CA GLN A 410 -8.67 14.14 10.47
C GLN A 410 -8.16 15.27 9.57
N GLU A 411 -7.30 14.97 8.58
CA GLU A 411 -6.91 15.95 7.57
C GLU A 411 -8.12 16.45 6.76
N PHE A 412 -9.03 15.54 6.39
CA PHE A 412 -10.29 15.90 5.76
C PHE A 412 -11.12 16.83 6.65
N ASN A 413 -11.31 16.48 7.92
CA ASN A 413 -12.08 17.29 8.87
C ASN A 413 -11.47 18.68 9.06
N GLN A 414 -10.13 18.76 9.11
CA GLN A 414 -9.42 20.03 9.21
C GLN A 414 -9.67 20.92 7.99
N HIS A 415 -9.53 20.40 6.78
CA HIS A 415 -9.68 21.19 5.56
C HIS A 415 -11.14 21.56 5.26
N VAL A 416 -12.07 20.62 5.44
CA VAL A 416 -13.48 20.84 5.08
C VAL A 416 -14.22 21.68 6.11
N PHE A 417 -13.87 21.55 7.40
CA PHE A 417 -14.63 22.20 8.48
C PHE A 417 -13.81 23.23 9.26
N LYS A 418 -12.60 22.90 9.73
CA LYS A 418 -11.86 23.81 10.63
C LYS A 418 -11.33 25.02 9.89
N LEU A 419 -10.57 24.80 8.81
CA LEU A 419 -9.95 25.89 8.04
C LEU A 419 -10.99 26.78 7.34
N GLU A 420 -12.08 26.19 6.84
CA GLU A 420 -13.15 26.94 6.20
C GLU A 420 -13.84 27.91 7.19
N GLN A 421 -14.12 27.44 8.41
CA GLN A 421 -14.71 28.28 9.44
C GLN A 421 -13.75 29.36 9.94
N GLU A 422 -12.45 29.07 10.02
CA GLU A 422 -11.42 30.07 10.33
C GLU A 422 -11.32 31.16 9.25
N GLU A 423 -11.55 30.82 7.97
CA GLU A 423 -11.61 31.80 6.88
C GLU A 423 -12.83 32.73 7.04
N TYR A 424 -14.01 32.19 7.34
CA TYR A 424 -15.21 33.01 7.55
C TYR A 424 -15.03 34.02 8.70
N LEU A 425 -14.38 33.61 9.79
CA LEU A 425 -14.02 34.51 10.89
C LEU A 425 -13.03 35.59 10.44
N ARG A 426 -12.03 35.21 9.64
CA ARG A 426 -11.01 36.14 9.14
C ARG A 426 -11.61 37.19 8.19
N GLU A 427 -12.55 36.78 7.35
CA GLU A 427 -13.31 37.66 6.46
C GLU A 427 -14.41 38.45 7.19
N GLN A 428 -14.58 38.22 8.51
CA GLN A 428 -15.59 38.88 9.35
C GLN A 428 -17.03 38.63 8.85
N ILE A 429 -17.27 37.44 8.30
CA ILE A 429 -18.59 36.97 7.93
C ILE A 429 -19.33 36.53 9.21
N ASP A 430 -20.57 36.99 9.37
CA ASP A 430 -21.43 36.55 10.47
C ASP A 430 -21.77 35.06 10.28
N TRP A 431 -21.05 34.20 11.00
CA TRP A 431 -21.10 32.75 10.84
C TRP A 431 -21.35 32.05 12.17
N THR A 432 -22.26 31.08 12.16
CA THR A 432 -22.49 30.18 13.30
C THR A 432 -21.72 28.90 13.05
N PHE A 433 -20.86 28.52 14.00
CA PHE A 433 -20.08 27.30 13.88
C PHE A 433 -20.98 26.07 13.71
N ILE A 434 -20.57 25.19 12.79
CA ILE A 434 -21.22 23.91 12.55
C ILE A 434 -20.48 22.85 13.37
N ASP A 435 -21.22 22.15 14.22
CA ASP A 435 -20.70 20.99 14.93
C ASP A 435 -20.47 19.83 13.94
N PHE A 436 -19.31 19.21 14.03
CA PHE A 436 -18.95 18.00 13.30
C PHE A 436 -18.29 16.98 14.23
N SER A 437 -18.24 15.73 13.80
CA SER A 437 -17.59 14.65 14.58
C SER A 437 -16.07 14.72 14.44
N ASP A 438 -15.39 15.38 15.41
CA ASP A 438 -13.94 15.41 15.48
C ASP A 438 -13.39 14.07 16.00
N ASN A 439 -12.49 13.46 15.23
CA ASN A 439 -11.86 12.20 15.56
C ASN A 439 -10.46 12.36 16.21
N GLN A 440 -10.04 13.59 16.54
CA GLN A 440 -8.80 13.84 17.30
C GLN A 440 -8.67 12.99 18.58
N PRO A 441 -9.72 12.80 19.41
CA PRO A 441 -9.57 11.99 20.61
C PRO A 441 -9.30 10.50 20.34
N CYS A 442 -9.71 9.98 19.17
CA CYS A 442 -9.34 8.63 18.72
C CYS A 442 -7.86 8.57 18.35
N ILE A 443 -7.36 9.60 17.65
CA ILE A 443 -5.93 9.72 17.32
C ILE A 443 -5.09 9.85 18.60
N ASP A 444 -5.53 10.64 19.58
CA ASP A 444 -4.84 10.81 20.86
C ASP A 444 -4.80 9.50 21.67
N LEU A 445 -5.83 8.65 21.58
CA LEU A 445 -5.80 7.30 22.16
C LEU A 445 -4.69 6.44 21.53
N ILE A 446 -4.43 6.61 20.23
CA ILE A 446 -3.44 5.81 19.48
C ILE A 446 -2.01 6.37 19.67
N GLU A 447 -1.82 7.67 19.43
CA GLU A 447 -0.52 8.37 19.40
C GLU A 447 -0.10 8.99 20.74
N GLY A 448 -1.06 9.17 21.66
CA GLY A 448 -0.83 9.90 22.89
C GLY A 448 0.21 9.26 23.81
N LYS A 449 0.61 10.02 24.83
CA LYS A 449 1.43 9.48 25.92
C LYS A 449 0.66 8.36 26.61
N LEU A 450 1.26 7.19 26.74
CA LEU A 450 0.59 5.97 27.21
C LEU A 450 -0.57 5.49 26.30
N GLY A 451 -0.61 5.97 25.04
CA GLY A 451 -1.48 5.50 23.97
C GLY A 451 -1.12 4.12 23.46
N VAL A 452 -1.92 3.61 22.52
CA VAL A 452 -1.77 2.25 21.99
C VAL A 452 -0.35 1.99 21.47
N LEU A 453 0.18 2.88 20.63
CA LEU A 453 1.53 2.74 20.07
C LEU A 453 2.62 2.85 21.15
N SER A 454 2.48 3.79 22.09
CA SER A 454 3.44 3.98 23.18
C SER A 454 3.55 2.75 24.08
N LEU A 455 2.43 2.10 24.41
CA LEU A 455 2.42 0.91 25.25
C LEU A 455 2.91 -0.32 24.50
N LEU A 456 2.61 -0.43 23.21
CA LEU A 456 3.13 -1.48 22.34
C LEU A 456 4.65 -1.39 22.23
N ASP A 457 5.19 -0.20 22.03
CA ASP A 457 6.62 0.06 21.98
C ASP A 457 7.34 -0.29 23.28
N GLU A 458 6.76 0.08 24.42
CA GLU A 458 7.32 -0.23 25.73
C GLU A 458 7.47 -1.75 25.91
N GLU A 459 6.40 -2.51 25.65
CA GLU A 459 6.42 -3.97 25.74
C GLU A 459 7.34 -4.60 24.68
N SER A 460 7.39 -4.04 23.47
CA SER A 460 8.24 -4.54 22.40
C SER A 460 9.73 -4.46 22.75
N ARG A 461 10.16 -3.46 23.53
CA ARG A 461 11.56 -3.30 23.97
C ARG A 461 11.94 -4.25 25.10
N LEU A 462 10.99 -4.84 25.83
CA LEU A 462 11.28 -5.74 26.95
C LEU A 462 11.70 -7.12 26.43
N PRO A 463 12.83 -7.71 26.88
CA PRO A 463 13.25 -9.05 26.44
C PRO A 463 12.19 -10.15 26.63
N MET A 464 11.32 -9.98 27.65
CA MET A 464 10.22 -10.89 27.98
C MET A 464 8.83 -10.21 27.86
N GLY A 465 8.72 -9.14 27.06
CA GLY A 465 7.43 -8.51 26.77
C GLY A 465 6.48 -9.49 26.09
N SER A 466 5.19 -9.39 26.41
CA SER A 466 4.15 -10.32 25.94
C SER A 466 2.87 -9.60 25.52
N ASP A 467 2.17 -10.13 24.52
CA ASP A 467 0.94 -9.53 23.99
C ASP A 467 -0.13 -9.40 25.09
N GLU A 468 -0.18 -10.35 26.04
CA GLU A 468 -1.09 -10.31 27.18
C GLU A 468 -0.79 -9.14 28.13
N GLN A 469 0.49 -8.85 28.38
CA GLN A 469 0.90 -7.71 29.22
C GLN A 469 0.58 -6.39 28.52
N PHE A 470 0.82 -6.30 27.22
CA PHE A 470 0.42 -5.15 26.40
C PHE A 470 -1.08 -4.86 26.52
N VAL A 471 -1.95 -5.85 26.29
CA VAL A 471 -3.40 -5.68 26.41
C VAL A 471 -3.83 -5.38 27.85
N SER A 472 -3.19 -5.99 28.84
CA SER A 472 -3.45 -5.70 30.25
C SER A 472 -3.16 -4.24 30.59
N LYS A 473 -2.08 -3.66 30.06
CA LYS A 473 -1.75 -2.23 30.23
C LYS A 473 -2.78 -1.34 29.54
N LEU A 474 -3.21 -1.67 28.31
CA LEU A 474 -4.28 -0.94 27.63
C LEU A 474 -5.57 -0.92 28.44
N HIS A 475 -6.01 -2.08 28.94
CA HIS A 475 -7.20 -2.17 29.77
C HIS A 475 -7.06 -1.39 31.07
N HIS A 476 -5.90 -1.41 31.71
CA HIS A 476 -5.66 -0.65 32.94
C HIS A 476 -5.78 0.85 32.71
N ASN A 477 -5.24 1.35 31.60
CA ASN A 477 -5.23 2.77 31.28
C ASN A 477 -6.57 3.29 30.76
N TYR A 478 -7.29 2.50 29.96
CA TYR A 478 -8.44 3.01 29.20
C TYR A 478 -9.79 2.37 29.54
N ALA A 479 -9.86 1.25 30.28
CA ALA A 479 -11.13 0.57 30.54
C ALA A 479 -11.88 1.06 31.79
N THR A 480 -11.24 1.85 32.65
CA THR A 480 -11.78 2.28 33.96
C THR A 480 -12.45 3.65 33.93
N GLU A 481 -12.10 4.52 32.99
CA GLU A 481 -12.69 5.85 32.88
C GLU A 481 -13.93 5.84 31.99
N LYS A 482 -15.02 6.46 32.46
CA LYS A 482 -16.22 6.75 31.63
C LYS A 482 -15.92 7.72 30.47
N GLN A 483 -14.71 8.24 30.38
CA GLN A 483 -14.29 9.34 29.50
C GLN A 483 -13.66 8.88 28.18
N HIS A 484 -13.30 7.60 28.03
CA HIS A 484 -12.71 7.10 26.78
C HIS A 484 -13.77 6.52 25.85
N SER A 485 -14.56 7.40 25.22
CA SER A 485 -15.57 7.02 24.22
C SER A 485 -14.99 6.25 23.02
N PHE A 486 -13.67 6.30 22.83
CA PHE A 486 -12.96 5.69 21.71
C PHE A 486 -12.27 4.36 22.04
N TYR A 487 -12.31 3.89 23.30
CA TYR A 487 -11.74 2.60 23.70
C TYR A 487 -12.82 1.70 24.33
N LYS A 488 -12.89 0.45 23.89
CA LYS A 488 -13.76 -0.56 24.51
C LYS A 488 -12.95 -1.80 24.86
N LYS A 489 -13.22 -2.32 26.07
CA LYS A 489 -12.75 -3.63 26.49
C LYS A 489 -13.75 -4.70 26.04
N PRO A 490 -13.35 -5.69 25.23
CA PRO A 490 -14.22 -6.82 24.87
C PRO A 490 -14.76 -7.53 26.11
N ARG A 491 -16.01 -8.00 26.04
CA ARG A 491 -16.67 -8.69 27.17
C ARG A 491 -16.02 -10.04 27.51
N PHE A 492 -15.43 -10.69 26.51
CA PHE A 492 -14.81 -12.01 26.62
C PHE A 492 -13.35 -11.94 26.12
N GLY A 493 -12.49 -12.76 26.72
CA GLY A 493 -11.06 -12.80 26.37
C GLY A 493 -10.21 -11.78 27.14
N LYS A 494 -8.88 -11.97 27.05
CA LYS A 494 -7.85 -11.06 27.60
C LYS A 494 -6.82 -10.64 26.55
N SER A 495 -7.00 -11.09 25.31
CA SER A 495 -6.06 -10.97 24.19
C SER A 495 -6.58 -10.03 23.09
N ALA A 496 -7.55 -9.17 23.41
CA ALA A 496 -8.16 -8.30 22.41
C ALA A 496 -8.52 -6.94 23.00
N PHE A 497 -8.51 -5.92 22.15
CA PHE A 497 -8.95 -4.56 22.50
C PHE A 497 -9.73 -3.96 21.32
N THR A 498 -10.62 -3.01 21.62
CA THR A 498 -11.45 -2.38 20.59
C THR A 498 -11.16 -0.88 20.54
N VAL A 499 -10.89 -0.38 19.33
CA VAL A 499 -10.81 1.06 19.04
C VAL A 499 -12.07 1.45 18.28
N CYS A 500 -12.72 2.53 18.73
CA CYS A 500 -13.90 3.08 18.05
C CYS A 500 -13.40 4.06 17.00
N HIS A 501 -13.16 3.59 15.77
CA HIS A 501 -12.69 4.45 14.69
C HIS A 501 -13.83 5.34 14.16
N TYR A 502 -13.50 6.36 13.35
CA TYR A 502 -14.51 7.22 12.72
C TYR A 502 -15.57 6.43 11.91
N ALA A 503 -15.17 5.30 11.30
CA ALA A 503 -16.04 4.48 10.48
C ALA A 503 -16.84 3.45 11.30
N ILE A 504 -16.17 2.67 12.15
CA ILE A 504 -16.77 1.60 12.94
C ILE A 504 -15.88 1.21 14.13
N ASP A 505 -16.47 0.60 15.16
CA ASP A 505 -15.73 -0.12 16.18
C ASP A 505 -14.97 -1.32 15.58
N VAL A 506 -13.65 -1.38 15.78
CA VAL A 506 -12.83 -2.51 15.33
C VAL A 506 -12.16 -3.18 16.53
N THR A 507 -12.37 -4.49 16.65
CA THR A 507 -11.69 -5.31 17.66
C THR A 507 -10.45 -5.96 17.06
N TYR A 508 -9.31 -5.75 17.70
CA TYR A 508 -8.01 -6.28 17.33
C TYR A 508 -7.59 -7.40 18.28
N GLU A 509 -7.16 -8.54 17.71
CA GLU A 509 -6.54 -9.64 18.44
C GLU A 509 -5.05 -9.35 18.59
N SER A 510 -4.55 -9.29 19.84
CA SER A 510 -3.18 -8.89 20.15
C SER A 510 -2.13 -9.94 19.82
N GLU A 511 -2.52 -11.17 19.51
CA GLU A 511 -1.61 -12.26 19.15
C GLU A 511 -0.64 -11.84 18.03
N GLY A 512 0.66 -11.84 18.35
CA GLY A 512 1.74 -11.47 17.44
C GLY A 512 1.99 -9.96 17.31
N PHE A 513 1.30 -9.08 18.06
CA PHE A 513 1.50 -7.63 17.97
C PHE A 513 2.94 -7.23 18.31
N ILE A 514 3.48 -7.74 19.42
CA ILE A 514 4.86 -7.42 19.83
C ILE A 514 5.88 -7.90 18.80
N GLU A 515 5.70 -9.12 18.28
CA GLU A 515 6.60 -9.68 17.28
C GLU A 515 6.57 -8.85 15.99
N LYS A 516 5.36 -8.52 15.51
CA LYS A 516 5.15 -7.71 14.32
C LYS A 516 5.64 -6.27 14.49
N ASN A 517 5.60 -5.71 15.70
CA ASN A 517 6.13 -4.38 15.98
C ASN A 517 7.67 -4.39 16.10
N ARG A 518 8.26 -5.50 16.59
CA ARG A 518 9.72 -5.67 16.56
C ARG A 518 10.24 -5.73 15.13
N ASP A 519 9.60 -6.55 14.29
CA ASP A 519 9.95 -6.80 12.88
C ASP A 519 11.46 -6.88 12.59
N THR A 520 12.24 -7.45 13.53
CA THR A 520 13.69 -7.48 13.42
C THR A 520 14.20 -8.76 12.77
N VAL A 521 15.13 -8.61 11.85
CA VAL A 521 15.98 -9.71 11.39
C VAL A 521 17.11 -9.89 12.41
N PRO A 522 17.42 -11.12 12.87
CA PRO A 522 18.54 -11.33 13.78
C PRO A 522 19.87 -10.82 13.20
N ASP A 523 20.71 -10.24 14.05
CA ASP A 523 21.99 -9.64 13.66
C ASP A 523 22.89 -10.60 12.88
N GLU A 524 22.84 -11.89 13.20
CA GLU A 524 23.61 -12.92 12.52
C GLU A 524 23.15 -13.15 11.09
N HIS A 525 21.84 -13.12 10.83
CA HIS A 525 21.32 -13.19 9.46
C HIS A 525 21.62 -11.89 8.72
N MET A 526 21.52 -10.73 9.38
CA MET A 526 21.93 -9.46 8.79
C MET A 526 23.41 -9.44 8.42
N ALA A 527 24.28 -10.11 9.17
CA ALA A 527 25.69 -10.28 8.82
C ALA A 527 25.85 -11.18 7.59
N ILE A 528 25.18 -12.34 7.55
CA ILE A 528 25.21 -13.23 6.39
C ILE A 528 24.71 -12.54 5.12
N LEU A 529 23.59 -11.82 5.19
CA LEU A 529 23.02 -11.09 4.07
C LEU A 529 23.96 -9.97 3.58
N ARG A 530 24.69 -9.31 4.49
CA ARG A 530 25.71 -8.31 4.13
C ARG A 530 26.90 -8.91 3.38
N ASP A 531 27.24 -10.15 3.68
CA ASP A 531 28.36 -10.90 3.07
C ASP A 531 27.92 -11.73 1.85
N THR A 532 26.71 -11.52 1.33
CA THR A 532 26.22 -12.23 0.14
C THR A 532 27.16 -12.05 -1.06
N SER A 533 27.37 -13.15 -1.79
CA SER A 533 28.05 -13.15 -3.10
C SER A 533 27.13 -12.78 -4.26
N ASN A 534 25.80 -12.71 -4.03
CA ASN A 534 24.85 -12.28 -5.03
C ASN A 534 24.87 -10.75 -5.15
N GLY A 535 25.48 -10.25 -6.24
CA GLY A 535 25.62 -8.82 -6.48
C GLY A 535 24.30 -8.06 -6.62
N PHE A 536 23.23 -8.70 -7.10
CA PHE A 536 21.90 -8.09 -7.17
C PHE A 536 21.25 -8.00 -5.78
N LEU A 537 21.32 -9.07 -4.99
CA LEU A 537 20.83 -9.04 -3.60
C LEU A 537 21.53 -7.95 -2.79
N LYS A 538 22.84 -7.75 -2.99
CA LYS A 538 23.57 -6.67 -2.34
C LYS A 538 22.99 -5.28 -2.67
N GLN A 539 22.68 -5.01 -3.95
CA GLN A 539 22.04 -3.75 -4.37
C GLN A 539 20.65 -3.58 -3.73
N VAL A 540 19.86 -4.65 -3.72
CA VAL A 540 18.53 -4.68 -3.10
C VAL A 540 18.60 -4.34 -1.61
N LEU A 541 19.57 -4.91 -0.88
CA LEU A 541 19.77 -4.65 0.55
C LEU A 541 20.32 -3.26 0.85
N GLU A 542 21.07 -2.66 -0.08
CA GLU A 542 21.56 -1.28 0.05
C GLU A 542 20.41 -0.26 -0.08
N ALA A 543 19.46 -0.48 -1.00
CA ALA A 543 18.28 0.37 -1.17
C ALA A 543 17.46 0.53 0.13
N ALA A 544 17.31 -0.55 0.89
CA ALA A 544 16.58 -0.54 2.16
C ALA A 544 17.22 0.35 3.24
N ARG A 545 18.50 0.70 3.12
CA ARG A 545 19.23 1.53 4.11
C ARG A 545 19.04 3.03 3.91
N TYR A 546 18.50 3.46 2.76
CA TYR A 546 18.31 4.87 2.41
C TYR A 546 16.89 5.39 2.71
N LEU A 547 16.00 4.53 3.23
CA LEU A 547 14.60 4.86 3.57
C LEU A 547 14.33 4.93 5.09
N GLU A 548 15.32 4.61 5.93
CA GLU A 548 15.37 4.97 7.37
C GLU A 548 16.00 6.36 7.54
#